data_AF-A0A935PU98-F1
#
_entry.id   AF-A0A935PU98-F1
#
_cell.length_a   1.000
_cell.length_b   1.000
_cell.length_c   1.000
_cell.angle_alpha   90.00
_cell.angle_beta   90.00
_cell.angle_gamma   90.00
#
_symmetry.space_group_name_H-M   'P 1'
#
loop_
_entity.id
_entity.type
_entity.pdbx_description
1 polymer ?
#
loop_
_entity_poly.entity_id
_entity_poly.type
_entity_poly.pdbx_seq_one_letter_code
_entity_poly.pdbx_strand_id
1 'polypeptide(L)'
;MPERRYFVKPGTRPSLFHVHAVVRDDALFREHLAFRDALGNRQLFGEYLALKRRLALTLSHDRKAYTDAKAPFIRGVLDRLATEA
;
A
#
# COMPACT_ATOMS: atom_id res chain seq x y z
N MET A 1 -4.46 -14.41 -4.43
CA MET A 1 -4.74 -14.18 -2.99
C MET A 1 -6.15 -14.66 -2.71
N PRO A 2 -6.31 -15.91 -2.25
CA PRO A 2 -7.64 -16.52 -2.06
C PRO A 2 -8.47 -15.83 -0.98
N GLU A 3 -7.82 -15.26 0.05
CA GLU A 3 -8.48 -14.62 1.20
C GLU A 3 -9.01 -13.19 0.94
N ARG A 4 -8.82 -12.64 -0.27
CA ARG A 4 -9.17 -11.26 -0.61
C ARG A 4 -10.17 -11.17 -1.75
N ARG A 5 -11.34 -10.60 -1.48
CA ARG A 5 -12.24 -10.12 -2.54
C ARG A 5 -11.86 -8.69 -2.91
N TYR A 6 -11.56 -8.46 -4.19
CA TYR A 6 -11.07 -7.17 -4.67
C TYR A 6 -12.04 -6.57 -5.69
N PHE A 7 -12.53 -5.36 -5.42
CA PHE A 7 -13.48 -4.65 -6.27
C PHE A 7 -12.89 -3.31 -6.72
N VAL A 8 -13.19 -2.92 -7.96
CA VAL A 8 -12.69 -1.69 -8.57
C VAL A 8 -13.84 -0.94 -9.24
N LYS A 9 -13.92 0.38 -9.03
CA LYS A 9 -14.92 1.24 -9.68
C LYS A 9 -14.30 2.59 -10.15
N PRO A 10 -14.58 3.06 -11.38
CA PRO A 10 -15.15 2.26 -12.47
C PRO A 10 -14.21 1.11 -12.86
N GLY A 11 -14.75 0.07 -13.49
CA GLY A 11 -13.94 -1.04 -14.03
C GLY A 11 -13.05 -0.61 -15.20
N THR A 12 -13.27 0.61 -15.71
CA THR A 12 -12.46 1.26 -16.74
C THR A 12 -11.39 2.16 -16.11
N ARG A 13 -10.44 2.63 -16.93
CA ARG A 13 -9.42 3.59 -16.48
C ARG A 13 -9.94 5.03 -16.62
N PRO A 14 -9.64 5.92 -15.67
CA PRO A 14 -8.95 5.66 -14.40
C PRO A 14 -9.88 4.99 -13.36
N SER A 15 -9.34 4.00 -12.64
CA SER A 15 -10.01 3.42 -11.48
C SER A 15 -9.95 4.40 -10.32
N LEU A 16 -11.10 4.74 -9.74
CA LEU A 16 -11.20 5.78 -8.69
C LEU A 16 -11.30 5.16 -7.29
N PHE A 17 -11.94 4.00 -7.19
CA PHE A 17 -12.19 3.31 -5.93
C PHE A 17 -11.64 1.89 -6.02
N HIS A 18 -10.87 1.51 -5.00
CA HIS A 18 -10.35 0.15 -4.81
C HIS A 18 -10.82 -0.36 -3.46
N VAL A 19 -11.68 -1.36 -3.44
CA VAL A 19 -12.21 -1.96 -2.21
C VAL A 19 -11.56 -3.31 -2.01
N HIS A 20 -10.92 -3.46 -0.85
CA HIS A 20 -10.33 -4.71 -0.39
C HIS A 20 -11.24 -5.27 0.71
N ALA A 21 -12.02 -6.30 0.39
CA ALA A 21 -12.75 -7.07 1.38
C ALA A 21 -11.88 -8.28 1.80
N VAL A 22 -11.49 -8.30 3.08
CA VAL A 22 -10.58 -9.27 3.70
C VAL A 22 -11.22 -9.81 4.98
N VAL A 23 -10.72 -10.93 5.50
CA VAL A 23 -11.23 -11.49 6.76
C VAL A 23 -10.75 -10.62 7.92
N ARG A 24 -11.64 -10.34 8.87
CA ARG A 24 -11.27 -9.55 10.05
C ARG A 24 -10.15 -10.27 10.81
N ASP A 25 -9.17 -9.48 11.26
CA ASP A 25 -8.02 -9.93 12.04
C ASP A 25 -7.06 -10.89 11.30
N ASP A 26 -7.25 -11.11 9.98
CA ASP A 26 -6.28 -11.81 9.13
C ASP A 26 -5.00 -10.97 8.91
N ALA A 27 -3.98 -11.58 8.32
CA ALA A 27 -2.70 -10.92 8.06
C ALA A 27 -2.86 -9.67 7.19
N LEU A 28 -3.64 -9.74 6.11
CA LEU A 28 -3.86 -8.61 5.21
C LEU A 28 -4.57 -7.45 5.93
N PHE A 29 -5.59 -7.75 6.73
CA PHE A 29 -6.33 -6.78 7.53
C PHE A 29 -5.39 -6.06 8.50
N ARG A 30 -4.59 -6.80 9.27
CA ARG A 30 -3.64 -6.22 10.23
C ARG A 30 -2.57 -5.39 9.53
N GLU A 31 -1.98 -5.89 8.44
CA GLU A 31 -0.97 -5.16 7.66
C GLU A 31 -1.51 -3.84 7.09
N HIS A 32 -2.74 -3.84 6.54
CA HIS A 32 -3.33 -2.63 5.99
C HIS A 32 -3.55 -1.56 7.08
N LEU A 33 -4.06 -1.96 8.25
CA LEU A 33 -4.27 -1.04 9.37
C LEU A 33 -2.94 -0.56 9.97
N ALA A 34 -1.99 -1.47 10.22
CA ALA A 34 -0.68 -1.13 10.78
C ALA A 34 0.08 -0.15 9.89
N PHE A 35 0.11 -0.36 8.58
CA PHE A 35 0.77 0.57 7.66
C PHE A 35 0.06 1.93 7.62
N ARG A 36 -1.28 1.96 7.63
CA ARG A 36 -2.06 3.21 7.70
C ARG A 36 -1.70 3.99 8.96
N ASP A 37 -1.67 3.33 10.10
CA ASP A 37 -1.46 3.96 11.40
C ASP A 37 -0.01 4.44 11.55
N ALA A 38 0.96 3.69 11.03
CA ALA A 38 2.38 4.12 10.99
C ALA A 38 2.60 5.42 10.20
N LEU A 39 1.81 5.66 9.15
CA LEU A 39 1.86 6.93 8.39
C LEU A 39 1.34 8.14 9.18
N GLY A 40 0.85 7.97 10.41
CA GLY A 40 0.63 9.07 11.35
C GLY A 40 1.92 9.77 11.76
N ASN A 41 3.08 9.09 11.65
CA ASN A 41 4.39 9.69 11.84
C ASN A 41 4.76 10.61 10.65
N ARG A 42 5.02 11.89 10.92
CA ARG A 42 5.30 12.90 9.89
C ARG A 42 6.56 12.61 9.06
N GLN A 43 7.59 12.04 9.67
CA GLN A 43 8.82 11.68 8.97
C GLN A 43 8.53 10.55 7.98
N LEU A 44 7.90 9.46 8.46
CA LEU A 44 7.58 8.31 7.62
C LEU A 44 6.62 8.67 6.48
N PHE A 45 5.64 9.54 6.76
CA PHE A 45 4.77 10.10 5.75
C PHE A 45 5.55 10.85 4.66
N GLY A 46 6.51 11.69 5.06
CA GLY A 46 7.38 12.44 4.15
C GLY A 46 8.20 11.52 3.24
N GLU A 47 8.84 10.50 3.82
CA GLU A 47 9.60 9.50 3.08
C GLU A 47 8.73 8.76 2.06
N TYR A 48 7.54 8.32 2.47
CA TYR A 48 6.63 7.60 1.59
C TYR A 48 6.07 8.50 0.47
N LEU A 49 5.79 9.77 0.76
CA LEU A 49 5.37 10.75 -0.24
C LEU A 49 6.46 11.00 -1.29
N ALA A 50 7.70 11.20 -0.85
CA ALA A 50 8.84 11.41 -1.74
C ALA A 50 9.06 10.20 -2.66
N LEU A 51 8.98 8.98 -2.11
CA LEU A 51 9.05 7.74 -2.89
C LEU A 51 7.94 7.70 -3.95
N LYS A 52 6.68 7.90 -3.55
CA LYS A 52 5.54 7.86 -4.48
C LYS A 52 5.66 8.88 -5.61
N ARG A 53 6.14 10.09 -5.33
CA ARG A 53 6.37 11.14 -6.34
C ARG A 53 7.45 10.72 -7.32
N ARG A 54 8.61 10.25 -6.82
CA ARG A 54 9.70 9.77 -7.67
C ARG A 54 9.24 8.63 -8.59
N LEU A 55 8.56 7.63 -8.04
CA LEU A 55 8.06 6.49 -8.82
C LEU A 55 7.01 6.90 -9.86
N ALA A 56 6.15 7.88 -9.55
CA ALA A 56 5.16 8.36 -10.50
C ALA A 56 5.80 9.07 -11.71
N LEU A 57 6.94 9.75 -11.50
CA LEU A 57 7.70 10.36 -12.58
C LEU A 57 8.42 9.31 -13.44
N THR A 58 8.99 8.28 -12.83
CA THR A 58 9.81 7.28 -13.53
C THR A 58 9.01 6.13 -14.15
N LEU A 59 7.85 5.80 -13.60
CA LEU A 59 7.02 4.64 -13.98
C LEU A 59 5.59 5.05 -14.38
N SER A 60 5.44 6.26 -14.92
CA SER A 60 4.14 6.88 -15.25
C SER A 60 3.24 6.01 -16.14
N HIS A 61 3.82 5.26 -17.06
CA HIS A 61 3.10 4.40 -18.01
C HIS A 61 2.94 2.95 -17.55
N ASP A 62 3.60 2.55 -16.45
CA ASP A 62 3.57 1.19 -15.92
C ASP A 62 3.05 1.17 -14.48
N ARG A 63 1.72 1.07 -14.37
CA ARG A 63 1.02 0.96 -13.08
C ARG A 63 1.46 -0.28 -12.29
N LYS A 64 1.84 -1.37 -12.97
CA LYS A 64 2.27 -2.59 -12.29
C LYS A 64 3.65 -2.36 -11.68
N ALA A 65 4.61 -1.86 -12.47
CA ALA A 65 5.93 -1.52 -11.97
C ALA A 65 5.86 -0.47 -10.85
N TYR A 66 5.00 0.55 -10.96
CA TYR A 66 4.76 1.51 -9.87
C TYR A 66 4.27 0.82 -8.58
N THR A 67 3.37 -0.15 -8.72
CA THR A 67 2.82 -0.89 -7.58
C THR A 67 3.86 -1.78 -6.92
N ASP A 68 4.68 -2.45 -7.72
CA ASP A 68 5.73 -3.34 -7.24
C ASP A 68 6.87 -2.54 -6.60
N ALA A 69 7.26 -1.40 -7.18
CA ALA A 69 8.38 -0.59 -6.72
C ALA A 69 8.18 0.08 -5.36
N LYS A 70 6.92 0.28 -4.91
CA LYS A 70 6.63 0.76 -3.55
C LYS A 70 6.55 -0.37 -2.51
N ALA A 71 6.44 -1.63 -2.93
CA ALA A 71 6.26 -2.76 -2.03
C ALA A 71 7.42 -2.94 -1.03
N PRO A 72 8.71 -2.80 -1.39
CA PRO A 72 9.81 -2.95 -0.44
C PRO A 72 9.75 -1.95 0.72
N PHE A 73 9.36 -0.70 0.44
CA PHE A 73 9.22 0.32 1.48
C PHE A 73 8.09 -0.06 2.46
N ILE A 74 6.94 -0.48 1.95
CA ILE A 74 5.80 -0.88 2.78
C ILE A 74 6.18 -2.07 3.67
N ARG A 75 6.82 -3.10 3.10
CA ARG A 75 7.29 -4.27 3.86
C ARG A 75 8.29 -3.87 4.94
N GLY A 76 9.30 -3.06 4.61
CA GLY A 76 10.27 -2.60 5.59
C GLY A 76 9.67 -1.81 6.75
N VAL A 77 8.56 -1.09 6.54
CA VAL A 77 7.81 -0.46 7.63
C VAL A 77 7.13 -1.51 8.50
N LEU A 78 6.42 -2.46 7.89
CA LEU A 78 5.70 -3.52 8.59
C LEU A 78 6.64 -4.41 9.41
N ASP A 79 7.80 -4.78 8.85
CA ASP A 79 8.81 -5.61 9.51
C ASP A 79 9.38 -4.92 10.77
N ARG A 80 9.59 -3.60 10.71
CA ARG A 80 10.02 -2.81 11.89
C ARG A 80 8.96 -2.83 12.99
N LEU A 81 7.70 -2.59 12.64
CA LEU A 81 6.59 -2.62 13.59
C LEU A 81 6.42 -4.00 14.24
N ALA A 82 6.67 -5.08 13.50
CA ALA A 82 6.60 -6.43 14.02
C ALA A 82 7.75 -6.78 14.99
N THR A 83 8.89 -6.08 14.89
CA THR A 83 10.05 -6.27 15.77
C THR A 83 9.95 -5.44 17.06
N GLU A 84 9.17 -4.36 17.04
CA GLU A 84 8.95 -3.45 18.17
C GLU A 84 7.78 -3.88 19.09
N ALA A 85 7.00 -4.89 18.69
CA ALA A 85 5.83 -5.43 19.41
C ALA A 85 6.19 -6.67 20.24
#